data_AF-A0A977PK83-F1
#
_entry.id   AF-A0A977PK83-F1
#
_cell.length_a   1.000
_cell.length_b   1.000
_cell.length_c   1.000
_cell.angle_alpha   90.00
_cell.angle_beta   90.00
_cell.angle_gamma   90.00
#
_symmetry.space_group_name_H-M   'P 1'
#
loop_
_entity.id
_entity.type
_entity.pdbx_description
1 polymer ?
#
loop_
_entity_poly.entity_id
_entity_poly.type
_entity_poly.pdbx_seq_one_letter_code
_entity_poly.pdbx_strand_id
1 'polypeptide(L)'
;MSLSFPCEVSEEELKRFLELERLSGEELELEDLENEYILINEVYQICFLKRLGIRLDSSDLIERKKLLLKAKTEALRAELELAFQKGDVEWIRYRLEMAFKVLDLLPFLLGVNRSDLKELEDLLRMYAKKVQYPT
;
A
#
# COMPACT_ATOMS: atom_id res chain seq x y z
N MET A 1 10.46 18.91 0.37
CA MET A 1 11.27 17.69 0.50
C MET A 1 10.81 16.78 -0.62
N SER A 2 11.71 16.31 -1.49
CA SER A 2 11.32 15.51 -2.66
C SER A 2 10.66 14.21 -2.20
N LEU A 3 9.52 13.86 -2.80
CA LEU A 3 9.10 12.47 -2.90
C LEU A 3 10.14 11.77 -3.76
N SER A 4 11.26 11.35 -3.15
CA SER A 4 12.27 10.57 -3.85
C SER A 4 11.66 9.20 -4.05
N PHE A 5 11.10 8.96 -5.24
CA PHE A 5 10.69 7.62 -5.64
C PHE A 5 11.88 6.68 -5.45
N PRO A 6 11.74 5.61 -4.64
CA PRO A 6 12.89 4.79 -4.25
C PRO A 6 13.46 3.98 -5.42
N CYS A 7 12.85 4.04 -6.60
CA CYS A 7 13.32 3.43 -7.83
C CYS A 7 12.63 4.05 -9.06
N GLU A 8 13.15 3.76 -10.25
CA GLU A 8 12.43 3.96 -11.51
C GLU A 8 11.44 2.81 -11.75
N VAL A 9 10.20 3.17 -12.10
CA VAL A 9 9.13 2.24 -12.47
C VAL A 9 8.67 2.60 -13.88
N SER A 10 8.78 1.62 -14.79
CA SER A 10 8.27 1.76 -16.16
C SER A 10 6.75 1.59 -16.20
N GLU A 11 6.12 2.11 -17.26
CA GLU A 11 4.69 1.94 -17.50
C GLU A 11 4.32 0.45 -17.64
N GLU A 12 5.18 -0.37 -18.27
CA GLU A 12 4.94 -1.81 -18.37
C GLU A 12 5.00 -2.52 -17.02
N GLU A 13 5.92 -2.13 -16.13
CA GLU A 13 5.99 -2.68 -14.76
C GLU A 13 4.74 -2.32 -13.95
N LEU A 14 4.25 -1.09 -14.07
CA LEU A 14 3.04 -0.64 -13.40
C LEU A 14 1.80 -1.40 -13.90
N LYS A 15 1.63 -1.50 -15.23
CA LYS A 15 0.53 -2.28 -15.83
C LYS A 15 0.55 -3.73 -15.36
N ARG A 16 1.71 -4.37 -15.39
CA ARG A 16 1.87 -5.76 -14.94
C ARG A 16 1.58 -5.93 -13.45
N PHE A 17 1.97 -4.97 -12.63
CA PHE A 17 1.66 -4.98 -11.20
C PHE A 17 0.15 -4.89 -10.95
N LEU A 18 -0.55 -3.97 -11.63
CA LEU A 18 -2.01 -3.83 -11.51
C LEU A 18 -2.74 -5.10 -11.97
N GLU A 19 -2.26 -5.77 -13.02
CA GLU A 19 -2.81 -7.06 -13.44
C GLU A 19 -2.66 -8.13 -12.34
N LEU A 20 -1.55 -8.14 -11.61
CA LEU A 20 -1.34 -9.05 -10.49
C LEU A 20 -2.23 -8.73 -9.29
N GLU A 21 -2.39 -7.45 -8.95
CA GLU A 21 -3.30 -6.99 -7.89
C GLU A 21 -4.76 -7.37 -8.23
N ARG A 22 -5.17 -7.23 -9.51
CA ARG A 22 -6.48 -7.69 -10.00
C ARG A 22 -6.69 -9.18 -9.86
N LEU A 23 -5.67 -10.00 -10.15
CA LEU A 23 -5.73 -11.44 -9.90
C LEU A 23 -5.83 -11.79 -8.40
N SER A 24 -5.39 -10.87 -7.52
CA SER A 24 -5.48 -11.02 -6.05
C SER A 24 -6.77 -10.45 -5.45
N GLY A 25 -7.64 -9.86 -6.27
CA GLY A 25 -8.96 -9.34 -5.87
C GLY A 25 -9.04 -7.83 -5.68
N GLU A 26 -8.00 -7.06 -6.00
CA GLU A 26 -8.06 -5.59 -6.03
C GLU A 26 -8.47 -5.08 -7.42
N GLU A 27 -9.58 -4.36 -7.52
CA GLU A 27 -10.07 -3.80 -8.79
C GLU A 27 -9.60 -2.34 -8.94
N LEU A 28 -8.29 -2.12 -9.13
CA LEU A 28 -7.76 -0.82 -9.53
C LEU A 28 -7.70 -0.73 -11.08
N GLU A 29 -8.10 0.42 -11.61
CA GLU A 29 -7.98 0.77 -13.03
C GLU A 29 -6.93 1.86 -13.24
N LEU A 30 -6.48 2.04 -14.50
CA LEU A 30 -5.48 3.07 -14.83
C LEU A 30 -5.99 4.49 -14.50
N GLU A 31 -7.29 4.70 -14.55
CA GLU A 31 -7.95 5.98 -14.25
C GLU A 31 -7.84 6.34 -12.76
N ASP A 32 -7.79 5.34 -11.87
CA ASP A 32 -7.56 5.55 -10.44
C ASP A 32 -6.16 6.13 -10.15
N LEU A 33 -5.21 5.93 -11.07
CA LEU A 33 -3.86 6.47 -10.95
C LEU A 33 -3.75 7.97 -11.26
N GLU A 34 -4.83 8.61 -11.71
CA GLU A 34 -4.88 10.09 -11.75
C GLU A 34 -4.81 10.69 -10.34
N ASN A 35 -5.20 9.93 -9.33
CA ASN A 35 -4.98 10.28 -7.94
C ASN A 35 -3.52 9.99 -7.56
N GLU A 36 -2.76 11.06 -7.31
CA GLU A 36 -1.34 10.97 -6.96
C GLU A 36 -1.04 10.11 -5.72
N TYR A 37 -1.98 9.99 -4.78
CA TYR A 37 -1.83 9.16 -3.59
C TYR A 37 -1.95 7.67 -3.95
N ILE A 38 -2.87 7.32 -4.85
CA ILE A 38 -2.97 5.96 -5.36
C ILE A 38 -1.73 5.62 -6.17
N LEU A 39 -1.32 6.51 -7.09
CA LEU A 39 -0.12 6.31 -7.90
C LEU A 39 1.15 6.12 -7.04
N ILE A 40 1.35 6.96 -6.01
CA ILE A 40 2.53 6.82 -5.16
C ILE A 40 2.50 5.53 -4.36
N ASN A 41 1.32 5.09 -3.92
CA ASN A 41 1.16 3.82 -3.22
C ASN A 41 1.59 2.65 -4.13
N GLU A 42 1.08 2.57 -5.35
CA GLU A 42 1.44 1.51 -6.30
C GLU A 42 2.93 1.52 -6.66
N VAL A 43 3.48 2.70 -6.97
CA VAL A 43 4.91 2.84 -7.30
C VAL A 43 5.80 2.43 -6.12
N TYR A 44 5.42 2.78 -4.87
CA TYR A 44 6.19 2.36 -3.70
C TYR A 44 6.17 0.85 -3.48
N GLN A 45 5.02 0.19 -3.71
CA GLN A 45 4.92 -1.27 -3.63
C GLN A 45 5.88 -1.92 -4.63
N ILE A 46 5.85 -1.50 -5.89
CA ILE A 46 6.74 -1.99 -6.94
C ILE A 46 8.21 -1.77 -6.55
N CYS A 47 8.58 -0.57 -6.13
CA CYS A 47 9.95 -0.28 -5.73
C CYS A 47 10.41 -1.06 -4.50
N PHE A 48 9.52 -1.35 -3.55
CA PHE A 48 9.83 -2.20 -2.41
C PHE A 48 10.14 -3.62 -2.86
N LEU A 49 9.31 -4.19 -3.74
CA LEU A 49 9.50 -5.53 -4.30
C LEU A 49 10.79 -5.63 -5.13
N LYS A 50 11.06 -4.63 -5.98
CA LYS A 50 12.31 -4.54 -6.77
C LYS A 50 13.55 -4.50 -5.88
N ARG A 51 13.53 -3.72 -4.78
CA ARG A 51 14.64 -3.66 -3.81
C ARG A 51 14.93 -5.00 -3.13
N LEU A 52 13.93 -5.88 -3.03
CA LEU A 52 14.08 -7.22 -2.48
C LEU A 52 14.46 -8.27 -3.54
N GLY A 53 14.69 -7.86 -4.79
CA GLY A 53 15.01 -8.75 -5.90
C GLY A 53 13.83 -9.62 -6.36
N ILE A 54 12.60 -9.25 -6.00
CA ILE A 54 11.39 -9.97 -6.40
C ILE A 54 10.98 -9.46 -7.78
N ARG A 55 10.77 -10.38 -8.71
CA ARG A 55 10.30 -10.05 -10.06
C ARG A 55 8.77 -10.05 -10.09
N LEU A 56 8.20 -9.09 -10.82
CA LEU A 56 6.76 -8.95 -11.04
C LEU A 56 6.20 -9.96 -12.06
N ASP A 57 6.97 -11.00 -12.40
CA ASP A 57 6.58 -12.06 -13.34
C ASP A 57 6.31 -13.40 -12.65
N SER A 58 6.68 -13.55 -11.38
CA SER A 58 6.56 -14.82 -10.67
C SER A 58 5.18 -14.97 -10.03
N SER A 59 4.55 -16.12 -10.25
CA SER A 59 3.43 -16.64 -9.44
C SER A 59 3.73 -16.65 -7.94
N ASP A 60 5.01 -16.56 -7.56
CA ASP A 60 5.53 -16.57 -6.19
C ASP A 60 5.23 -15.30 -5.39
N LEU A 61 4.73 -14.23 -6.02
CA LEU A 61 4.30 -13.02 -5.28
C LEU A 61 3.18 -13.37 -4.29
N ILE A 62 2.28 -14.27 -4.67
CA ILE A 62 1.23 -14.81 -3.80
C ILE A 62 1.81 -15.78 -2.76
N GLU A 63 2.91 -16.49 -3.04
CA GLU A 63 3.58 -17.33 -2.03
C GLU A 63 4.34 -16.51 -0.97
N ARG A 64 4.64 -15.24 -1.27
CA ARG A 64 5.37 -14.32 -0.38
C ARG A 64 4.44 -13.30 0.31
N LYS A 65 3.26 -13.73 0.75
CA LYS A 65 2.21 -12.89 1.36
C LYS A 65 2.69 -11.93 2.46
N LYS A 66 3.68 -12.33 3.27
CA LYS A 66 4.30 -11.46 4.29
C LYS A 66 5.08 -10.29 3.69
N LEU A 67 5.76 -10.50 2.57
CA LEU A 67 6.51 -9.46 1.87
C LEU A 67 5.55 -8.50 1.17
N LEU A 68 4.44 -9.01 0.64
CA LEU A 68 3.37 -8.17 0.10
C LEU A 68 2.72 -7.29 1.18
N LEU A 69 2.40 -7.86 2.34
CA LEU A 69 1.90 -7.09 3.50
C LEU A 69 2.88 -5.98 3.89
N LYS A 70 4.18 -6.28 3.90
CA LYS A 70 5.22 -5.30 4.21
C LYS A 70 5.33 -4.21 3.14
N ALA A 71 5.25 -4.59 1.86
CA ALA A 71 5.22 -3.64 0.74
C ALA A 71 4.00 -2.69 0.85
N LYS A 72 2.80 -3.24 1.06
CA LYS A 72 1.56 -2.47 1.24
C LYS A 72 1.63 -1.54 2.47
N THR A 73 2.22 -2.01 3.57
CA THR A 73 2.39 -1.19 4.79
C THR A 73 3.33 0.00 4.56
N GLU A 74 4.45 -0.23 3.88
CA GLU A 74 5.42 0.84 3.56
C GLU A 74 4.89 1.82 2.50
N ALA A 75 4.12 1.32 1.53
CA ALA A 75 3.46 2.17 0.54
C ALA A 75 2.39 3.06 1.19
N LEU A 76 1.55 2.49 2.06
CA LEU A 76 0.55 3.25 2.81
C LEU A 76 1.21 4.30 3.71
N ARG A 77 2.37 4.00 4.29
CA ARG A 77 3.15 4.98 5.08
C ARG A 77 3.53 6.19 4.23
N ALA A 78 4.08 5.97 3.04
CA ALA A 78 4.49 7.03 2.12
C ALA A 78 3.29 7.84 1.61
N GLU A 79 2.20 7.15 1.29
CA GLU A 79 0.92 7.75 0.88
C GLU A 79 0.37 8.70 1.96
N LEU A 80 0.22 8.21 3.19
CA LEU A 80 -0.30 8.99 4.31
C LEU A 80 0.65 10.13 4.71
N GLU A 81 1.95 9.92 4.57
CA GLU A 81 2.94 10.98 4.81
C GLU A 81 2.80 12.11 3.79
N LEU A 82 2.64 11.78 2.51
CA LEU A 82 2.42 12.77 1.46
C LEU A 82 1.12 13.55 1.71
N ALA A 83 0.01 12.85 1.94
CA ALA A 83 -1.27 13.49 2.24
C ALA A 83 -1.17 14.42 3.46
N PHE A 84 -0.46 13.99 4.51
CA PHE A 84 -0.25 14.80 5.70
C PHE A 84 0.61 16.04 5.42
N GLN A 85 1.68 15.90 4.64
CA GLN A 85 2.51 17.04 4.20
C GLN A 85 1.72 18.05 3.37
N LYS A 86 0.74 17.60 2.58
CA LYS A 86 -0.16 18.45 1.80
C LYS A 86 -1.34 19.01 2.60
N GLY A 87 -1.54 18.56 3.84
CA GLY A 87 -2.69 18.93 4.66
C GLY A 87 -4.01 18.31 4.20
N ASP A 88 -3.96 17.25 3.40
CA ASP A 88 -5.14 16.55 2.89
C ASP A 88 -5.69 15.57 3.94
N VAL A 89 -6.37 16.15 4.94
CA VAL A 89 -6.94 15.40 6.06
C VAL A 89 -8.05 14.47 5.62
N GLU A 90 -8.83 14.85 4.61
CA GLU A 90 -9.95 14.04 4.11
C GLU A 90 -9.47 12.76 3.44
N TRP A 91 -8.40 12.84 2.64
CA TRP A 91 -7.76 11.64 2.09
C TRP A 91 -7.24 10.70 3.19
N ILE A 92 -6.55 11.26 4.21
CA ILE A 92 -6.05 10.45 5.34
C ILE A 92 -7.21 9.73 6.03
N ARG A 93 -8.33 10.41 6.29
CA ARG A 93 -9.50 9.82 6.95
C ARG A 93 -10.12 8.71 6.10
N TYR A 94 -10.31 8.95 4.81
CA TYR A 94 -10.82 7.96 3.86
C TYR A 94 -9.95 6.69 3.86
N ARG A 95 -8.62 6.85 3.81
CA ARG A 95 -7.69 5.72 3.80
C ARG A 95 -7.64 4.98 5.13
N LEU A 96 -7.70 5.69 6.26
CA LEU A 96 -7.82 5.05 7.57
C LEU A 96 -9.10 4.22 7.68
N GLU A 97 -10.25 4.75 7.23
CA GLU A 97 -11.51 4.02 7.22
C GLU A 97 -11.42 2.73 6.42
N MET A 98 -10.88 2.80 5.20
CA MET A 98 -10.66 1.62 4.34
C MET A 98 -9.73 0.61 5.00
N ALA A 99 -8.58 1.06 5.50
CA ALA A 99 -7.58 0.18 6.09
C ALA A 99 -8.07 -0.51 7.37
N PHE A 100 -8.78 0.20 8.25
CA PHE A 100 -9.37 -0.40 9.46
C PHE A 100 -10.45 -1.44 9.13
N LYS A 101 -11.29 -1.20 8.11
CA LYS A 101 -12.32 -2.17 7.69
C LYS A 101 -11.73 -3.51 7.24
N VAL A 102 -10.58 -3.47 6.56
CA VAL A 102 -9.95 -4.69 6.03
C VAL A 102 -8.94 -5.32 6.99
N LEU A 103 -8.45 -4.59 8.01
CA LEU A 103 -7.42 -5.06 8.96
C LEU A 103 -7.76 -6.41 9.61
N ASP A 104 -9.02 -6.60 9.97
CA ASP A 104 -9.51 -7.84 10.58
C ASP A 104 -9.64 -9.01 9.60
N LEU A 105 -9.75 -8.71 8.31
CA LEU A 105 -9.86 -9.68 7.22
C LEU A 105 -8.49 -10.10 6.66
N LEU A 106 -7.45 -9.27 6.82
CA LEU A 106 -6.10 -9.54 6.32
C LEU A 106 -5.51 -10.89 6.75
N PRO A 107 -5.69 -11.39 7.99
CA PRO A 107 -5.21 -12.71 8.37
C PRO A 107 -5.80 -13.83 7.51
N PHE A 108 -7.07 -13.70 7.15
CA PHE A 108 -7.79 -14.67 6.32
C PHE A 108 -7.38 -14.55 4.85
N LEU A 109 -7.35 -13.33 4.31
CA LEU A 109 -7.03 -13.06 2.91
C LEU A 109 -5.56 -13.40 2.58
N LEU A 110 -4.65 -13.01 3.47
CA LEU A 110 -3.22 -13.14 3.26
C LEU A 110 -2.59 -14.33 4.02
N GLY A 111 -3.36 -15.14 4.74
CA GLY A 111 -2.82 -16.26 5.53
C GLY A 111 -1.71 -15.84 6.51
N VAL A 112 -1.77 -14.59 7.00
CA VAL A 112 -0.80 -14.01 7.94
C VAL A 112 -1.35 -14.06 9.36
N ASN A 113 -0.49 -14.01 10.36
CA ASN A 113 -0.93 -13.95 11.76
C ASN A 113 -1.20 -12.50 12.18
N ARG A 114 -2.01 -12.31 13.24
CA ARG A 114 -2.21 -10.98 13.86
C ARG A 114 -0.90 -10.30 14.25
N SER A 115 0.12 -11.06 14.66
CA SER A 115 1.45 -10.53 14.97
C SER A 115 2.15 -9.91 13.76
N ASP A 116 1.86 -10.39 12.54
CA ASP A 116 2.43 -9.84 11.31
C ASP A 116 1.79 -8.48 10.96
N LEU A 117 0.60 -8.17 11.48
CA LEU A 117 -0.15 -6.92 11.23
C LEU A 117 0.23 -5.77 12.17
N LYS A 118 1.06 -6.02 13.18
CA LYS A 118 1.35 -5.04 14.24
C LYS A 118 1.87 -3.71 13.68
N GLU A 119 2.77 -3.79 12.70
CA GLU A 119 3.36 -2.59 12.08
C GLU A 119 2.31 -1.75 11.33
N LEU A 120 1.39 -2.41 10.62
CA LEU A 120 0.27 -1.77 9.97
C LEU A 120 -0.68 -1.13 10.99
N GLU A 121 -1.03 -1.84 12.06
CA GLU A 121 -1.91 -1.32 13.11
C GLU A 121 -1.31 -0.08 13.80
N ASP A 122 -0.01 -0.13 14.14
CA ASP A 122 0.71 0.99 14.75
C ASP A 122 0.74 2.21 13.82
N LEU A 123 0.95 1.99 12.51
CA LEU A 123 0.90 3.03 11.48
C LEU A 123 -0.48 3.71 11.42
N LEU A 124 -1.56 2.91 11.35
CA LEU A 124 -2.92 3.42 11.28
C LEU A 124 -3.28 4.22 12.54
N ARG A 125 -2.95 3.71 13.73
CA ARG A 125 -3.19 4.41 15.01
C ARG A 125 -2.38 5.71 15.11
N MET A 126 -1.16 5.75 14.60
CA MET A 126 -0.34 6.96 14.57
C MET A 126 -1.02 8.05 13.73
N TYR A 127 -1.45 7.74 12.50
CA TYR A 127 -2.11 8.73 11.65
C TYR A 127 -3.49 9.11 12.15
N ALA A 128 -4.25 8.17 12.70
CA ALA A 128 -5.55 8.48 13.31
C ALA A 128 -5.42 9.51 14.45
N LYS A 129 -4.38 9.40 15.30
CA LYS A 129 -4.08 10.42 16.31
C LYS A 129 -3.73 11.78 15.68
N LYS A 130 -2.94 11.80 14.61
CA LYS A 130 -2.55 13.04 13.92
C LYS A 130 -3.76 13.81 13.36
N VAL A 131 -4.78 13.10 12.87
CA VAL A 131 -5.97 13.71 12.25
C VAL A 131 -7.23 13.66 13.13
N GLN A 132 -7.09 13.27 14.40
CA GLN A 132 -8.20 13.11 15.36
C GLN A 132 -9.32 12.20 14.85
N TYR A 133 -8.94 11.13 14.15
CA TYR A 133 -9.87 10.12 13.64
C TYR A 133 -10.26 9.15 14.77
N PRO A 134 -11.56 8.82 14.96
CA PRO A 134 -11.99 7.87 15.97
C PRO A 134 -11.53 6.45 15.61
N THR A 135 -10.73 5.83 16.49
CA THR A 135 -10.23 4.46 16.35
C THR A 135 -10.89 3.49 17.30
#